data_AF-A0A3N5PTM5-F1
#
_entry.id   AF-A0A3N5PTM5-F1
#
_cell.length_a   1.000
_cell.length_b   1.000
_cell.length_c   1.000
_cell.angle_alpha   90.00
_cell.angle_beta   90.00
_cell.angle_gamma   90.00
#
_symmetry.space_group_name_H-M   'P 1'
#
loop_
_entity.id
_entity.type
_entity.pdbx_description
1 polymer ?
#
loop_
_entity_poly.entity_id
_entity_poly.type
_entity_poly.pdbx_seq_one_letter_code
_entity_poly.pdbx_strand_id
1 'polypeptide(L)'
;MRERVDLGCRNPFRSAAHWRRSPSNHRARAVKRARGVTHSRHAMPPATKLIIAANVVVFLLQSSLGDSAIIWFALWPLDAPAAFGPDVGFAPWQLVTYSFLHGGFAHIFFNMFGVYTFGSTLEQFFGTR
;
A
#
# COMPACT_ATOMS: atom_id res chain seq x y z
N MET A 1 -41.19 73.76 -15.46
CA MET A 1 -40.82 72.57 -14.67
C MET A 1 -40.71 72.99 -13.21
N ARG A 2 -41.64 72.47 -12.37
CA ARG A 2 -41.75 72.34 -10.89
C ARG A 2 -40.71 73.08 -10.00
N GLU A 3 -41.13 73.95 -9.06
CA GLU A 3 -41.40 73.65 -7.61
C GLU A 3 -40.13 73.17 -6.86
N ARG A 4 -39.78 73.50 -5.61
CA ARG A 4 -40.39 74.20 -4.47
C ARG A 4 -39.35 74.17 -3.31
N VAL A 5 -39.46 75.17 -2.42
CA VAL A 5 -39.19 75.24 -0.96
C VAL A 5 -37.91 74.68 -0.31
N ASP A 6 -37.37 75.54 0.56
CA ASP A 6 -36.56 75.27 1.76
C ASP A 6 -37.01 74.05 2.56
N LEU A 7 -36.10 73.48 3.36
CA LEU A 7 -36.32 73.21 4.79
C LEU A 7 -35.05 72.62 5.42
N GLY A 8 -34.47 73.39 6.35
CA GLY A 8 -33.49 72.87 7.29
C GLY A 8 -34.12 71.80 8.18
N CYS A 9 -33.38 70.72 8.42
CA CYS A 9 -33.69 69.77 9.47
C CYS A 9 -32.47 69.61 10.36
N ARG A 10 -32.52 70.28 11.52
CA ARG A 10 -31.66 70.03 12.67
C ARG A 10 -32.03 68.65 13.21
N ASN A 11 -31.07 67.75 13.37
CA ASN A 11 -31.29 66.51 14.11
C ASN A 11 -30.92 66.72 15.60
N PRO A 12 -31.86 66.56 16.55
CA PRO A 12 -31.61 66.82 17.96
C PRO A 12 -31.52 65.51 18.76
N PHE A 13 -30.68 64.54 18.42
CA PHE A 13 -30.57 63.32 19.23
C PHE A 13 -29.20 62.64 19.12
N ARG A 14 -28.32 62.88 20.12
CA ARG A 14 -27.87 61.84 21.07
C ARG A 14 -26.72 62.36 21.93
N SER A 15 -27.09 62.63 23.17
CA SER A 15 -26.22 62.86 24.30
C SER A 15 -25.63 61.54 24.82
N ALA A 16 -24.37 61.64 25.25
CA ALA A 16 -23.77 61.00 26.42
C ALA A 16 -23.45 59.49 26.46
N ALA A 17 -22.17 59.27 26.80
CA ALA A 17 -21.63 58.26 27.73
C ALA A 17 -21.67 56.78 27.26
N HIS A 18 -20.63 55.97 27.45
CA HIS A 18 -19.76 55.89 28.61
C HIS A 18 -18.47 55.13 28.23
N TRP A 19 -17.31 55.70 28.50
CA TRP A 19 -16.02 55.02 28.40
C TRP A 19 -15.79 54.14 29.64
N ARG A 20 -15.38 52.87 29.44
CA ARG A 20 -14.56 51.97 30.31
C ARG A 20 -14.79 50.53 29.81
N ARG A 21 -13.83 49.62 29.60
CA ARG A 21 -12.37 49.52 29.82
C ARG A 21 -11.86 48.44 28.83
N SER A 22 -10.65 48.62 28.30
CA SER A 22 -9.81 47.53 27.77
C SER A 22 -9.23 46.73 28.96
N PRO A 23 -9.04 45.41 28.85
CA PRO A 23 -7.70 44.94 28.50
C PRO A 23 -7.65 43.78 27.49
N SER A 24 -6.70 43.94 26.58
CA SER A 24 -5.95 42.96 25.79
C SER A 24 -6.02 41.49 26.25
N ASN A 25 -6.65 40.64 25.44
CA ASN A 25 -6.46 39.19 25.48
C ASN A 25 -5.43 38.77 24.41
N HIS A 26 -4.18 39.22 24.53
CA HIS A 26 -3.05 38.59 23.85
C HIS A 26 -2.57 37.36 24.64
N ARG A 27 -3.48 36.41 24.89
CA ARG A 27 -3.06 35.09 25.35
C ARG A 27 -2.65 34.29 24.12
N ALA A 28 -1.35 34.33 23.89
CA ALA A 28 -0.58 33.37 23.11
C ALA A 28 -1.17 31.97 23.25
N ARG A 29 -2.00 31.55 22.29
CA ARG A 29 -2.21 30.13 22.04
C ARG A 29 -1.11 29.72 21.10
N ALA A 30 -0.07 29.16 21.72
CA ALA A 30 0.97 28.39 21.08
C ALA A 30 0.39 27.63 19.88
N VAL A 31 0.81 28.02 18.68
CA VAL A 31 0.70 27.19 17.49
C VAL A 31 1.39 25.88 17.87
N LYS A 32 0.60 24.83 18.11
CA LYS A 32 1.12 23.50 18.42
C LYS A 32 2.03 23.10 17.26
N ARG A 33 3.31 23.13 17.58
CA ARG A 33 4.47 22.80 16.77
C ARG A 33 4.30 21.41 16.15
N ALA A 34 4.72 21.34 14.89
CA ALA A 34 5.07 20.14 14.14
C ALA A 34 3.99 19.06 14.07
N ARG A 35 3.16 19.15 13.03
CA ARG A 35 2.70 17.93 12.34
C ARG A 35 3.97 17.20 11.91
N GLY A 36 4.31 16.13 12.62
CA GLY A 36 5.30 15.18 12.14
C GLY A 36 4.84 14.72 10.76
N VAL A 37 5.58 15.14 9.73
CA VAL A 37 5.50 14.50 8.42
C VAL A 37 6.08 13.12 8.64
N THR A 38 5.23 12.16 9.01
CA THR A 38 5.57 10.76 8.85
C THR A 38 5.79 10.61 7.35
N HIS A 39 7.05 10.51 6.93
CA HIS A 39 7.35 10.02 5.60
C HIS A 39 6.61 8.69 5.49
N SER A 40 5.53 8.67 4.72
CA SER A 40 4.93 7.45 4.23
C SER A 40 6.04 6.76 3.47
N ARG A 41 6.79 5.90 4.15
CA ARG A 41 7.64 4.93 3.48
C ARG A 41 6.66 4.24 2.56
N HIS A 42 6.83 4.42 1.26
CA HIS A 42 6.15 3.59 0.27
C HIS A 42 6.81 2.22 0.45
N ALA A 43 6.44 1.56 1.55
CA ALA A 43 6.87 0.25 1.88
C ALA A 43 6.29 -0.61 0.77
N MET A 44 7.16 -1.34 0.05
CA MET A 44 6.65 -2.19 -1.03
C MET A 44 5.49 -3.03 -0.49
N PRO A 45 4.46 -3.27 -1.34
CA PRO A 45 3.22 -3.87 -0.89
C PRO A 45 3.47 -5.19 -0.12
N PRO A 46 2.86 -5.37 1.06
CA PRO A 46 3.21 -6.45 1.97
C PRO A 46 3.03 -7.85 1.37
N ALA A 47 2.01 -8.10 0.54
CA ALA A 47 1.80 -9.42 -0.05
C ALA A 47 2.87 -9.72 -1.11
N THR A 48 3.21 -8.74 -1.95
CA THR A 48 4.29 -8.87 -2.94
C THR A 48 5.62 -9.25 -2.28
N LYS A 49 5.98 -8.58 -1.17
CA LYS A 49 7.19 -8.92 -0.41
C LYS A 49 7.16 -10.34 0.14
N LEU A 50 6.02 -10.78 0.66
CA LEU A 50 5.85 -12.12 1.23
C LEU A 50 6.01 -13.19 0.16
N ILE A 51 5.39 -13.01 -1.01
CA ILE A 51 5.51 -13.95 -2.14
C ILE A 51 6.95 -14.04 -2.61
N ILE A 52 7.65 -12.90 -2.77
CA ILE A 52 9.06 -12.89 -3.15
C ILE A 52 9.92 -13.62 -2.12
N ALA A 53 9.75 -13.31 -0.83
CA ALA A 53 10.50 -13.95 0.24
C ALA A 53 10.25 -15.47 0.27
N ALA A 54 9.00 -15.91 0.12
CA ALA A 54 8.63 -17.32 0.08
C ALA A 54 9.32 -18.05 -1.09
N ASN A 55 9.29 -17.49 -2.30
CA ASN A 55 9.94 -18.08 -3.47
C ASN A 55 11.46 -18.20 -3.30
N VAL A 56 12.11 -17.18 -2.74
CA VAL A 56 13.56 -17.23 -2.46
C VAL A 56 13.89 -18.31 -1.43
N VAL A 57 13.13 -18.40 -0.34
CA VAL A 57 13.34 -19.44 0.69
C VAL A 57 13.15 -20.84 0.11
N VAL A 58 12.09 -21.06 -0.66
CA VAL A 58 11.83 -22.36 -1.29
C VAL A 58 12.92 -22.70 -2.30
N PHE A 59 13.43 -21.74 -3.07
CA PHE A 59 14.52 -21.99 -4.00
C PHE A 59 15.84 -22.38 -3.31
N LEU A 60 16.16 -21.74 -2.18
CA LEU A 60 17.32 -22.13 -1.38
C LEU A 60 17.15 -23.54 -0.80
N LEU A 61 15.95 -23.87 -0.33
CA LEU A 61 15.63 -25.21 0.14
C LEU A 61 15.72 -26.23 -1.00
N GLN A 62 15.11 -25.96 -2.15
CA GLN A 62 15.19 -26.79 -3.35
C GLN A 62 16.65 -27.02 -3.78
N SER A 63 17.48 -25.99 -3.74
CA SER A 63 18.91 -26.08 -4.08
C SER A 63 19.67 -27.01 -3.14
N SER A 64 19.22 -27.17 -1.89
CA SER A 64 19.79 -28.13 -0.93
C SER A 64 19.29 -29.57 -1.11
N LEU A 65 18.07 -29.75 -1.60
CA LEU A 65 17.44 -31.07 -1.84
C LEU A 65 17.75 -31.66 -3.22
N GLY A 66 18.16 -30.84 -4.19
CA GLY A 66 18.47 -31.28 -5.56
C GLY A 66 17.24 -31.86 -6.28
N ASP A 67 17.48 -32.89 -7.10
CA ASP A 67 16.45 -33.50 -7.97
C ASP A 67 15.29 -34.11 -7.19
N SER A 68 15.49 -34.50 -5.92
CA SER A 68 14.42 -35.00 -5.07
C SER A 68 13.30 -33.97 -4.86
N ALA A 69 13.64 -32.68 -4.78
CA ALA A 69 12.61 -31.64 -4.66
C ALA A 69 11.71 -31.59 -5.91
N ILE A 70 12.28 -31.81 -7.08
CA ILE A 70 11.52 -31.83 -8.33
C ILE A 70 10.59 -33.04 -8.36
N ILE A 71 11.06 -34.23 -7.99
CA ILE A 71 10.24 -35.46 -8.00
C ILE A 71 9.00 -35.30 -7.10
N TRP A 72 9.15 -34.78 -5.88
CA TRP A 72 8.06 -34.74 -4.90
C TRP A 72 7.13 -33.53 -5.01
N PHE A 73 7.62 -32.40 -5.52
CA PHE A 73 6.89 -31.13 -5.50
C PHE A 73 6.56 -30.57 -6.89
N ALA A 74 7.07 -31.15 -7.97
CA ALA A 74 6.64 -30.78 -9.32
C ALA A 74 5.23 -31.30 -9.61
N LEU A 75 4.53 -30.60 -10.49
CA LEU A 75 3.22 -31.02 -10.95
C LEU A 75 3.35 -32.13 -11.98
N TRP A 76 2.99 -33.34 -11.59
CA TRP A 76 2.93 -34.50 -12.48
C TRP A 76 1.53 -34.66 -13.07
N PRO A 77 1.40 -35.20 -14.29
CA PRO A 77 0.10 -35.53 -14.84
C PRO A 77 -0.59 -36.65 -14.04
N LEU A 78 -1.93 -36.68 -14.07
CA LEU A 78 -2.73 -37.67 -13.34
C LEU A 78 -2.43 -39.12 -13.77
N ASP A 79 -2.08 -39.30 -15.04
CA ASP A 79 -1.74 -40.57 -15.66
C ASP A 79 -0.23 -40.77 -15.80
N ALA A 80 0.58 -40.12 -14.95
CA ALA A 80 2.03 -40.14 -15.01
C ALA A 80 2.57 -41.56 -15.30
N PRO A 81 3.17 -41.77 -16.49
CA PRO A 81 3.74 -43.04 -16.85
C PRO A 81 4.79 -43.51 -15.84
N ALA A 82 4.83 -44.80 -15.55
CA ALA A 82 5.88 -45.42 -14.73
C ALA A 82 7.31 -45.18 -15.28
N ALA A 83 7.43 -44.75 -16.54
CA ALA A 83 8.68 -44.32 -17.16
C ALA A 83 9.34 -43.11 -16.46
N PHE A 84 8.58 -42.30 -15.72
CA PHE A 84 9.13 -41.18 -14.96
C PHE A 84 9.74 -41.59 -13.62
N GLY A 85 9.52 -42.83 -13.17
CA GLY A 85 10.06 -43.40 -11.94
C GLY A 85 8.97 -44.04 -11.07
N PRO A 86 9.33 -44.99 -10.19
CA PRO A 86 8.37 -45.68 -9.32
C PRO A 86 7.70 -44.73 -8.31
N ASP A 87 8.37 -43.63 -7.96
CA ASP A 87 7.89 -42.65 -6.98
C ASP A 87 7.18 -41.45 -7.63
N VAL A 88 6.94 -41.50 -8.95
CA VAL A 88 6.31 -40.41 -9.70
C VAL A 88 4.81 -40.63 -9.80
N GLY A 89 4.05 -39.65 -9.29
CA GLY A 89 2.60 -39.64 -9.36
C GLY A 89 2.03 -38.27 -9.02
N PHE A 90 0.77 -38.04 -9.41
CA PHE A 90 0.07 -36.83 -9.04
C PHE A 90 -0.26 -36.80 -7.55
N ALA A 91 -0.05 -35.65 -6.93
CA ALA A 91 -0.48 -35.40 -5.57
C ALA A 91 -1.12 -34.01 -5.42
N PRO A 92 -2.18 -33.83 -4.61
CA PRO A 92 -2.93 -32.58 -4.54
C PRO A 92 -2.09 -31.34 -4.16
N TRP A 93 -1.06 -31.50 -3.33
CA TRP A 93 -0.18 -30.40 -2.92
C TRP A 93 0.69 -29.87 -4.07
N GLN A 94 0.86 -30.65 -5.14
CA GLN A 94 1.62 -30.23 -6.33
C GLN A 94 1.00 -29.01 -6.99
N LEU A 95 -0.32 -28.80 -6.88
CA LEU A 95 -1.03 -27.62 -7.41
C LEU A 95 -0.59 -26.30 -6.77
N VAL A 96 0.00 -26.36 -5.57
CA VAL A 96 0.54 -25.17 -4.90
C VAL A 96 2.06 -25.17 -5.02
N THR A 97 2.68 -26.30 -4.69
CA THR A 97 4.14 -26.40 -4.58
C THR A 97 4.87 -26.20 -5.90
N TYR A 98 4.29 -26.59 -7.05
CA TYR A 98 4.91 -26.38 -8.36
C TYR A 98 5.17 -24.90 -8.67
N SER A 99 4.34 -23.99 -8.14
CA SER A 99 4.48 -22.55 -8.39
C SER A 99 5.72 -21.93 -7.73
N PHE A 100 6.33 -22.63 -6.77
CA PHE A 100 7.53 -22.19 -6.06
C PHE A 100 8.81 -22.88 -6.56
N LEU A 101 8.71 -23.91 -7.41
CA LEU A 101 9.87 -24.60 -7.96
C LEU A 101 10.49 -23.79 -9.10
N HIS A 102 11.82 -23.72 -9.11
CA HIS A 102 12.58 -22.96 -10.11
C HIS A 102 13.76 -23.76 -10.64
N GLY A 103 13.83 -23.93 -11.96
CA GLY A 103 14.87 -24.72 -12.63
C GLY A 103 16.26 -24.06 -12.72
N GLY A 104 16.49 -22.92 -12.04
CA GLY A 104 17.79 -22.25 -12.04
C GLY A 104 17.73 -20.76 -11.68
N PHE A 105 18.91 -20.16 -11.54
CA PHE A 105 19.06 -18.77 -11.10
C PHE A 105 18.39 -17.75 -12.02
N ALA A 106 18.54 -17.90 -13.34
CA ALA A 106 17.89 -17.02 -14.31
C ALA A 106 16.36 -17.11 -14.21
N HIS A 107 15.82 -18.32 -14.02
CA HIS A 107 14.37 -18.53 -13.90
C HIS A 107 13.81 -17.77 -12.69
N ILE A 108 14.38 -17.97 -11.49
CA ILE A 108 13.93 -17.26 -10.29
C ILE A 108 14.11 -15.75 -10.43
N PHE A 109 15.20 -15.28 -11.03
CA PHE A 109 15.42 -13.86 -11.24
C PHE A 109 14.29 -13.21 -12.05
N PHE A 110 13.94 -13.78 -13.21
CA PHE A 110 12.88 -13.22 -14.06
C PHE A 110 11.48 -13.39 -13.46
N ASN A 111 11.24 -14.48 -12.71
CA ASN A 111 9.99 -14.67 -11.99
C ASN A 111 9.83 -13.58 -10.91
N MET A 112 10.85 -13.37 -10.09
CA MET A 112 10.82 -12.34 -9.04
C MET A 112 10.74 -10.93 -9.63
N PHE A 113 11.36 -10.68 -10.79
CA PHE A 113 11.18 -9.43 -11.53
C PHE A 113 9.73 -9.22 -11.97
N GLY A 114 9.07 -10.26 -12.48
CA GLY A 114 7.65 -10.22 -12.84
C GLY A 114 6.75 -10.00 -11.63
N VAL A 115 6.93 -10.75 -10.55
CA VAL A 115 6.17 -10.58 -9.30
C VAL A 115 6.39 -9.19 -8.71
N TYR A 116 7.61 -8.67 -8.74
CA TYR A 116 7.91 -7.33 -8.24
C TYR A 116 7.22 -6.24 -9.07
N THR A 117 7.32 -6.29 -10.40
CA THR A 117 6.76 -5.26 -11.29
C THR A 117 5.23 -5.35 -11.39
N PHE A 118 4.69 -6.54 -11.64
CA PHE A 118 3.25 -6.75 -11.80
C PHE A 118 2.53 -6.91 -10.46
N GLY A 119 3.09 -7.62 -9.49
CA GLY A 119 2.45 -7.85 -8.19
C GLY A 119 2.29 -6.58 -7.38
N SER A 120 3.30 -5.69 -7.37
CA SER A 120 3.19 -4.41 -6.68
C SER A 120 2.14 -3.50 -7.31
N THR A 121 1.97 -3.56 -8.64
CA THR A 121 0.96 -2.83 -9.39
C THR A 121 -0.43 -3.41 -9.10
N LEU A 122 -0.58 -4.73 -9.13
CA LEU A 122 -1.82 -5.44 -8.81
C LEU A 122 -2.31 -5.12 -7.39
N GLU A 123 -1.44 -5.18 -6.39
CA GLU A 123 -1.78 -4.90 -4.99
C GLU A 123 -2.21 -3.44 -4.77
N GLN A 124 -1.67 -2.51 -5.55
CA GLN A 124 -2.11 -1.10 -5.55
C GLN A 124 -3.47 -0.92 -6.24
N PHE A 125 -3.76 -1.66 -7.30
CA PHE A 125 -5.03 -1.56 -8.04
C PHE A 125 -6.20 -2.21 -7.30
N PHE A 126 -6.01 -3.42 -6.78
CA PHE A 126 -7.08 -4.15 -6.09
C PHE A 126 -7.26 -3.69 -4.63
N GLY A 127 -6.24 -3.03 -4.07
CA GLY A 127 -6.18 -2.68 -2.66
C GLY A 127 -5.93 -3.91 -1.79
N THR A 128 -5.29 -3.73 -0.64
CA THR A 128 -4.99 -4.81 0.32
C THR A 128 -6.24 -5.20 1.13
N ARG A 129 -7.21 -5.85 0.49
CA ARG A 129 -8.38 -6.42 1.17
C ARG A 129 -8.46 -7.93 0.98
#